data_AF-A0A2J0MG55-F1
#
_entry.id   AF-A0A2J0MG55-F1
#
_cell.length_a   1.000
_cell.length_b   1.000
_cell.length_c   1.000
_cell.angle_alpha   90.00
_cell.angle_beta   90.00
_cell.angle_gamma   90.00
#
_symmetry.space_group_name_H-M   'P 1'
#
loop_
_entity.id
_entity.type
_entity.pdbx_description
1 polymer ?
#
loop_
_entity_poly.entity_id
_entity_poly.type
_entity_poly.pdbx_seq_one_letter_code
_entity_poly.pdbx_strand_id
1 'polypeptide(L)'
;MKNTKGFTLIEVIVVVIILGILASIAGVQYTKVIEKSRWVEAREVFLKAQAGYDRLKMDGEEGTLKQANFWTKLGMSDPNNLPCARRKFLYAPVASHTNRIQACRYLNACQPSFANCWVLVLDPPSGKTPEIIRKGSAPSF
;
A
#
# COMPACT_ATOMS: atom_id res chain seq x y z
N MET A 1 -38.08 44.04 21.51
CA MET A 1 -37.05 43.84 22.56
C MET A 1 -36.26 42.58 22.19
N LYS A 2 -34.98 42.71 21.84
CA LYS A 2 -34.13 41.58 21.40
C LYS A 2 -33.55 40.91 22.64
N ASN A 3 -33.99 39.69 22.91
CA ASN A 3 -33.51 38.87 24.02
C ASN A 3 -32.20 38.18 23.58
N THR A 4 -31.06 38.79 23.89
CA THR A 4 -29.75 38.18 23.63
C THR A 4 -29.51 37.11 24.68
N LYS A 5 -29.84 35.86 24.34
CA LYS A 5 -29.49 34.70 25.16
C LYS A 5 -27.97 34.52 25.12
N GLY A 6 -27.31 34.73 26.26
CA GLY A 6 -25.90 34.41 26.44
C GLY A 6 -25.71 32.91 26.63
N PHE A 7 -24.64 32.35 26.05
CA PHE A 7 -24.20 30.99 26.33
C PHE A 7 -23.85 30.87 27.81
N THR A 8 -24.27 29.77 28.45
CA THR A 8 -23.90 29.55 29.86
C THR A 8 -22.47 29.04 29.94
N LEU A 9 -21.72 29.44 30.97
CA LEU A 9 -20.32 29.02 31.14
C LEU A 9 -20.21 27.48 31.25
N ILE A 10 -21.20 26.86 31.91
CA ILE A 10 -21.27 25.41 32.06
C ILE A 10 -21.51 24.67 30.74
N GLU A 11 -22.29 25.26 29.83
CA GLU A 11 -22.57 24.70 28.51
C GLU A 11 -21.31 24.66 27.65
N VAL A 12 -20.44 25.66 27.77
CA VAL A 12 -19.13 25.63 27.09
C VAL A 12 -18.20 24.60 27.73
N ILE A 13 -18.18 24.48 29.06
CA ILE A 13 -17.30 23.54 29.78
C ILE A 13 -17.63 22.09 29.41
N VAL A 14 -18.91 21.70 29.43
CA VAL A 14 -19.30 20.31 29.13
C VAL A 14 -19.00 19.93 27.67
N VAL A 15 -19.16 20.88 26.73
CA VAL A 15 -18.86 20.66 25.31
C VAL A 15 -17.38 20.42 25.10
N VAL A 16 -16.50 21.20 25.73
CA VAL A 16 -15.04 21.02 25.59
C VAL A 16 -14.58 19.70 26.21
N ILE A 17 -15.19 19.27 27.32
CA ILE A 17 -14.92 17.95 27.94
C ILE A 17 -15.27 16.81 26.98
N ILE A 18 -16.47 16.84 26.38
CA ILE A 18 -16.89 15.81 25.43
C ILE A 18 -15.99 15.80 24.19
N LEU A 19 -15.63 16.98 23.65
CA LEU A 19 -14.72 17.09 22.52
C LEU A 19 -13.31 16.56 22.84
N GLY A 20 -12.81 16.75 24.07
CA GLY A 20 -11.53 16.21 24.51
C GLY A 20 -11.50 14.67 24.52
N ILE A 21 -12.58 14.04 24.97
CA ILE A 21 -12.72 12.57 24.96
C ILE A 21 -12.79 12.05 23.52
N LEU A 22 -13.61 12.68 22.66
CA LEU A 22 -13.73 12.29 21.26
C LEU A 22 -12.41 12.45 20.49
N ALA A 23 -11.70 13.56 20.71
CA ALA A 23 -10.40 13.81 20.08
C ALA A 23 -9.35 12.75 20.46
N SER A 24 -9.33 12.32 21.72
CA SER A 24 -8.40 11.31 22.22
C SER A 24 -8.59 9.94 21.55
N ILE A 25 -9.84 9.55 21.30
CA ILE A 25 -10.17 8.26 20.67
C ILE A 25 -10.00 8.32 19.14
N ALA A 26 -10.42 9.43 18.51
CA ALA A 26 -10.39 9.59 17.07
C ALA A 26 -8.95 9.64 16.51
N GLY A 27 -8.01 10.27 17.23
CA GLY A 27 -6.63 10.44 16.77
C GLY A 27 -5.89 9.14 16.50
N VAL A 28 -6.05 8.14 17.37
CA VAL A 28 -5.31 6.86 17.25
C VAL A 28 -5.92 5.95 16.17
N GLN A 29 -7.23 6.01 15.95
CA GLN A 29 -7.91 5.15 14.98
C GLN A 29 -7.70 5.61 13.53
N TYR A 30 -7.60 6.92 13.31
CA TYR A 30 -7.48 7.51 11.98
C TYR A 30 -6.20 7.05 11.23
N THR A 31 -5.08 6.93 11.93
CA THR A 31 -3.80 6.51 11.33
C THR A 31 -3.85 5.08 10.78
N LYS A 32 -4.48 4.15 11.52
CA LYS A 32 -4.64 2.74 11.10
C LYS A 32 -5.49 2.61 9.83
N VAL A 33 -6.56 3.39 9.72
CA VAL A 33 -7.44 3.39 8.54
C VAL A 33 -6.70 3.90 7.30
N ILE A 34 -5.90 4.95 7.45
CA ILE A 34 -5.10 5.49 6.35
C ILE A 34 -4.03 4.49 5.89
N GLU A 35 -3.39 3.77 6.83
CA GLU A 35 -2.43 2.75 6.42
C GLU A 35 -3.11 1.62 5.67
N LYS A 36 -4.29 1.17 6.14
CA LYS A 36 -5.08 0.14 5.45
C LYS A 36 -5.50 0.60 4.05
N SER A 37 -5.94 1.83 3.87
CA SER A 37 -6.35 2.33 2.54
C SER A 37 -5.18 2.35 1.55
N ARG A 38 -3.98 2.74 2.01
CA ARG A 38 -2.75 2.67 1.20
C ARG A 38 -2.40 1.23 0.81
N TRP A 39 -2.62 0.28 1.72
CA TRP A 39 -2.41 -1.15 1.42
C TRP A 39 -3.37 -1.69 0.36
N VAL A 40 -4.62 -1.23 0.37
CA VAL A 40 -5.63 -1.65 -0.62
C VAL A 40 -5.20 -1.24 -2.03
N GLU A 41 -4.68 -0.02 -2.19
CA GLU A 41 -4.15 0.46 -3.49
C GLU A 41 -2.99 -0.42 -3.98
N ALA A 42 -2.03 -0.76 -3.09
CA ALA A 42 -0.92 -1.64 -3.45
C ALA A 42 -1.36 -3.06 -3.79
N ARG A 43 -2.36 -3.58 -3.08
CA ARG A 43 -2.94 -4.89 -3.34
C ARG A 43 -3.60 -4.96 -4.71
N GLU A 44 -4.26 -3.89 -5.15
CA GLU A 44 -4.88 -3.85 -6.48
C GLU A 44 -3.83 -3.98 -7.60
N VAL A 45 -2.70 -3.27 -7.48
CA VAL A 45 -1.57 -3.37 -8.42
C VAL A 45 -1.02 -4.81 -8.45
N PHE A 46 -0.86 -5.42 -7.28
CA PHE A 46 -0.41 -6.81 -7.17
C PHE A 46 -1.36 -7.81 -7.81
N LEU A 47 -2.67 -7.67 -7.63
CA LEU A 47 -3.66 -8.54 -8.26
C LEU A 47 -3.65 -8.42 -9.78
N LYS A 48 -3.52 -7.20 -10.31
CA LYS A 48 -3.35 -6.97 -11.76
C LYS A 48 -2.06 -7.62 -12.26
N ALA A 49 -0.99 -7.56 -11.46
CA ALA A 49 0.30 -8.12 -11.84
C ALA A 49 0.30 -9.65 -11.81
N GLN A 50 -0.45 -10.24 -10.89
CA GLN A 50 -0.72 -11.68 -10.87
C GLN A 50 -1.40 -12.12 -12.16
N ALA A 51 -2.51 -11.47 -12.53
CA ALA A 51 -3.25 -11.84 -13.73
C ALA A 51 -2.41 -11.73 -15.00
N GLY A 52 -1.58 -10.68 -15.11
CA GLY A 52 -0.62 -10.53 -16.21
C GLY A 52 0.46 -11.61 -16.22
N TYR A 53 0.94 -12.02 -15.05
CA TYR A 53 1.94 -13.07 -14.93
C TYR A 53 1.39 -14.45 -15.29
N ASP A 54 0.16 -14.77 -14.85
CA ASP A 54 -0.49 -16.04 -15.19
C ASP A 54 -0.64 -16.19 -16.72
N ARG A 55 -0.88 -15.09 -17.44
CA ARG A 55 -0.84 -15.08 -18.92
C ARG A 55 0.55 -15.38 -19.47
N LEU A 56 1.59 -14.67 -19.00
CA LEU A 56 2.96 -14.89 -19.44
C LEU A 56 3.47 -16.30 -19.16
N LYS A 57 2.97 -16.92 -18.08
CA LYS A 57 3.22 -18.32 -17.74
C LYS A 57 2.64 -19.28 -18.77
N MET A 58 1.42 -19.04 -19.22
CA MET A 58 0.82 -19.85 -20.31
C MET A 58 1.58 -19.69 -21.63
N ASP A 59 2.16 -18.51 -21.87
CA ASP A 59 2.96 -18.21 -23.07
C ASP A 59 4.42 -18.72 -22.96
N GLY A 60 4.87 -19.19 -21.79
CA GLY A 60 6.24 -19.65 -21.54
C GLY A 60 7.28 -18.54 -21.38
N GLU A 61 6.86 -17.29 -21.15
CA GLU A 61 7.72 -16.09 -21.10
C GLU A 61 8.00 -15.59 -19.65
N GLU A 62 7.98 -16.47 -18.65
CA GLU A 62 8.10 -16.09 -17.22
C GLU A 62 9.38 -15.30 -16.86
N GLY A 63 10.47 -15.46 -17.63
CA GLY A 63 11.75 -14.78 -17.40
C GLY A 63 11.75 -13.28 -17.71
N THR A 64 10.68 -12.77 -18.31
CA THR A 64 10.60 -11.39 -18.81
C THR A 64 10.40 -10.33 -17.73
N LEU A 65 10.08 -10.71 -16.49
CA LEU A 65 9.93 -9.75 -15.37
C LEU A 65 11.23 -9.04 -14.98
N LYS A 66 12.39 -9.53 -15.42
CA LYS A 66 13.70 -8.88 -15.19
C LYS A 66 14.03 -7.78 -16.20
N GLN A 67 13.19 -7.58 -17.21
CA GLN A 67 13.49 -6.73 -18.36
C GLN A 67 12.89 -5.33 -18.21
N ALA A 68 13.42 -4.38 -18.98
CA ALA A 68 12.78 -3.08 -19.17
C ALA A 68 11.35 -3.26 -19.72
N ASN A 69 10.42 -2.40 -19.33
CA ASN A 69 9.00 -2.45 -19.75
C ASN A 69 8.21 -3.69 -19.31
N PHE A 70 8.60 -4.35 -18.23
CA PHE A 70 7.87 -5.52 -17.71
C PHE A 70 6.39 -5.23 -17.42
N TRP A 71 6.02 -4.00 -17.04
CA TRP A 71 4.62 -3.60 -16.85
C TRP A 71 3.79 -3.76 -18.12
N THR A 72 4.34 -3.35 -19.26
CA THR A 72 3.69 -3.51 -20.57
C THR A 72 3.52 -4.98 -20.93
N LYS A 73 4.50 -5.83 -20.60
CA LYS A 73 4.40 -7.28 -20.81
C LYS A 73 3.36 -7.95 -19.93
N LEU A 74 3.19 -7.46 -18.70
CA LEU A 74 2.09 -7.84 -17.81
C LEU A 74 0.73 -7.32 -18.29
N GLY A 75 0.67 -6.54 -19.37
CA GLY A 75 -0.57 -5.96 -19.89
C GLY A 75 -1.12 -4.83 -19.02
N MET A 76 -0.26 -4.12 -18.28
CA MET A 76 -0.67 -3.00 -17.42
C MET A 76 0.13 -1.72 -17.67
N SER A 77 -0.51 -0.59 -17.38
CA SER A 77 0.17 0.69 -17.32
C SER A 77 1.14 0.72 -16.14
N ASP A 78 2.29 1.39 -16.30
CA ASP A 78 3.29 1.50 -15.23
C ASP A 78 2.68 2.17 -13.98
N PRO A 79 2.57 1.46 -12.84
CA PRO A 79 2.05 2.00 -11.59
C PRO A 79 2.96 3.09 -11.00
N ASN A 80 4.18 3.25 -11.50
CA ASN A 80 5.11 4.29 -11.09
C ASN A 80 5.04 5.56 -11.95
N ASN A 81 4.15 5.63 -12.94
CA ASN A 81 4.03 6.75 -13.88
C ASN A 81 3.57 8.07 -13.20
N LEU A 82 3.09 8.00 -11.95
CA LEU A 82 2.81 9.19 -11.16
C LEU A 82 4.09 9.71 -10.47
N PRO A 83 4.21 11.05 -10.31
CA PRO A 83 5.33 11.63 -9.58
C PRO A 83 5.37 11.09 -8.15
N CYS A 84 6.58 10.93 -7.62
CA CYS A 84 6.84 10.39 -6.29
C CYS A 84 6.16 11.13 -5.13
N ALA A 85 5.79 12.41 -5.32
CA ALA A 85 5.03 13.18 -4.35
C ALA A 85 3.57 12.68 -4.17
N ARG A 86 3.00 12.05 -5.21
CA ARG A 86 1.62 11.54 -5.19
C ARG A 86 1.56 10.04 -4.91
N ARG A 87 2.59 9.27 -5.29
CA ARG A 87 2.64 7.83 -5.03
C ARG A 87 3.11 7.51 -3.61
N LYS A 88 2.58 6.43 -3.02
CA LYS A 88 2.98 5.95 -1.68
C LYS A 88 3.99 4.81 -1.73
N PHE A 89 4.04 4.09 -2.84
CA PHE A 89 4.89 2.93 -3.06
C PHE A 89 5.64 3.04 -4.38
N LEU A 90 6.85 2.46 -4.40
CA LEU A 90 7.58 2.14 -5.62
C LEU A 90 7.38 0.66 -5.92
N TYR A 91 6.92 0.35 -7.12
CA TYR A 91 6.76 -1.03 -7.57
C TYR A 91 7.89 -1.39 -8.54
N ALA A 92 8.56 -2.50 -8.30
CA ALA A 92 9.67 -2.96 -9.13
C ALA A 92 9.77 -4.50 -9.08
N PRO A 93 10.34 -5.15 -10.10
CA PRO A 93 10.66 -6.56 -10.03
C PRO A 93 11.84 -6.77 -9.08
N VAL A 94 11.91 -7.95 -8.45
CA VAL A 94 13.07 -8.30 -7.62
C VAL A 94 14.14 -8.90 -8.54
N ALA A 95 15.27 -8.20 -8.73
CA ALA A 95 16.31 -8.60 -9.70
C ALA A 95 16.78 -10.07 -9.58
N SER A 96 16.77 -10.62 -8.36
CA SER A 96 17.19 -12.00 -8.07
C SER A 96 16.14 -13.06 -8.42
N HIS A 97 14.88 -12.69 -8.69
CA HIS A 97 13.77 -13.62 -8.89
C HIS A 97 12.96 -13.27 -10.15
N THR A 98 12.48 -14.29 -10.88
CA THR A 98 11.64 -14.12 -12.08
C THR A 98 10.15 -14.07 -11.77
N ASN A 99 9.75 -14.43 -10.55
CA ASN A 99 8.37 -14.60 -10.09
C ASN A 99 8.03 -13.69 -8.91
N ARG A 100 8.76 -12.58 -8.73
CA ARG A 100 8.56 -11.68 -7.57
C ARG A 100 8.53 -10.22 -7.97
N ILE A 101 7.54 -9.51 -7.43
CA ILE A 101 7.38 -8.07 -7.54
C ILE A 101 7.41 -7.49 -6.14
N GLN A 102 8.11 -6.38 -5.93
CA GLN A 102 8.19 -5.69 -4.65
C GLN A 102 7.53 -4.31 -4.72
N ALA A 103 6.83 -3.93 -3.65
CA ALA A 103 6.31 -2.61 -3.36
C ALA A 103 7.04 -2.02 -2.14
N CYS A 104 7.84 -0.98 -2.35
CA CYS A 104 8.63 -0.35 -1.29
C CYS A 104 8.02 0.99 -0.88
N ARG A 105 7.83 1.21 0.43
CA ARG A 105 7.31 2.48 0.95
C ARG A 105 8.38 3.58 0.82
N TYR A 106 7.95 4.80 0.47
CA TYR A 106 8.81 5.98 0.52
C TYR A 106 8.99 6.49 1.96
N LEU A 107 10.22 6.82 2.35
CA LEU A 107 10.51 7.45 3.65
C LEU A 107 10.42 8.98 3.58
N ASN A 108 10.79 9.56 2.46
CA ASN A 108 10.77 10.99 2.17
C ASN A 108 10.42 11.21 0.68
N ALA A 109 10.43 12.46 0.22
CA ALA A 109 10.12 12.83 -1.16
C ALA A 109 11.07 12.14 -2.15
N CYS A 110 10.68 10.94 -2.60
CA CYS A 110 11.24 10.19 -3.72
C CYS A 110 12.40 9.23 -3.44
N GLN A 111 12.84 9.00 -2.19
CA GLN A 111 13.78 7.89 -1.90
C GLN A 111 13.03 6.66 -1.36
N PRO A 112 12.98 5.54 -2.12
CA PRO A 112 12.34 4.32 -1.66
C PRO A 112 13.20 3.69 -0.56
N SER A 113 12.57 3.16 0.50
CA SER A 113 13.28 2.33 1.46
C SER A 113 13.16 0.86 1.11
N PHE A 114 14.30 0.24 0.81
CA PHE A 114 14.37 -1.20 0.58
C PHE A 114 14.21 -2.04 1.86
N ALA A 115 14.26 -1.40 3.04
CA ALA A 115 14.11 -2.06 4.34
C ALA A 115 12.65 -2.35 4.72
N ASN A 116 11.69 -1.64 4.13
CA ASN A 116 10.26 -1.79 4.40
C ASN A 116 9.49 -2.04 3.10
N CYS A 117 9.86 -3.10 2.39
CA CYS A 117 9.15 -3.53 1.19
C CYS A 117 8.25 -4.72 1.45
N TRP A 118 7.21 -4.80 0.64
CA TRP A 118 6.31 -5.94 0.55
C TRP A 118 6.59 -6.61 -0.77
N VAL A 119 6.67 -7.93 -0.76
CA VAL A 119 7.03 -8.73 -1.92
C VAL A 119 5.86 -9.64 -2.21
N LEU A 120 5.27 -9.46 -3.38
CA LEU A 120 4.36 -10.42 -3.96
C LEU A 120 5.18 -11.53 -4.60
N VAL A 121 4.93 -12.76 -4.16
CA VAL A 121 5.43 -13.97 -4.82
C VAL A 121 4.31 -14.47 -5.73
N LEU A 122 4.54 -14.37 -7.05
CA LEU A 122 3.55 -14.65 -8.08
C LEU A 122 3.31 -16.16 -8.25
N ASP A 123 4.38 -16.95 -8.18
CA ASP A 123 4.33 -18.42 -8.27
C ASP A 123 5.25 -19.03 -7.22
N PRO A 124 4.75 -19.30 -6.00
CA PRO A 124 5.55 -19.94 -4.98
C PRO A 124 5.82 -21.41 -5.37
N PRO A 125 7.03 -21.95 -5.09
CA PRO A 125 7.47 -23.29 -5.52
C PRO A 125 6.67 -24.46 -4.92
N SER A 126 5.63 -24.20 -4.14
CA SER A 126 4.79 -25.19 -3.44
C SER A 126 3.37 -25.29 -3.99
N GLY A 127 3.08 -24.68 -5.16
CA GLY A 127 1.72 -24.69 -5.75
C GLY A 127 0.69 -23.94 -4.91
N LYS A 128 1.14 -23.11 -3.97
CA LYS A 128 0.28 -22.25 -3.13
C LYS A 128 -0.17 -21.02 -3.94
N THR A 129 -1.28 -20.43 -3.51
CA THR A 129 -1.72 -19.13 -4.03
C THR A 129 -0.66 -18.05 -3.79
N PRO A 130 -0.62 -16.99 -4.61
CA PRO A 130 0.34 -15.91 -4.44
C PRO A 130 0.27 -15.30 -3.04
N GLU A 131 1.44 -15.10 -2.44
CA GLU A 131 1.59 -14.64 -1.06
C GLU A 131 2.31 -13.28 -1.03
N ILE A 132 1.84 -12.39 -0.16
CA ILE A 132 2.47 -11.10 0.07
C ILE A 132 3.31 -11.21 1.35
N ILE A 133 4.64 -11.17 1.20
CA ILE A 133 5.61 -11.31 2.28
C ILE A 133 6.27 -9.95 2.55
N ARG A 134 6.45 -9.57 3.82
CA ARG A 134 7.22 -8.37 4.16
C ARG A 134 8.72 -8.70 4.16
N LYS A 135 9.55 -7.94 3.43
CA LYS A 135 11.02 -8.07 3.48
C LYS A 135 11.47 -7.80 4.91
N GLY A 136 12.02 -8.80 5.59
CA GLY A 136 12.48 -8.71 6.99
C GLY A 136 11.62 -9.46 8.01
N SER A 137 10.43 -9.95 7.66
CA SER A 137 9.78 -11.04 8.41
C SER A 137 10.15 -12.35 7.71
N ALA A 138 10.83 -13.25 8.41
CA ALA A 138 11.03 -14.61 7.91
C ALA A 138 9.67 -15.20 7.46
N PRO A 139 9.64 -16.05 6.42
CA PRO A 139 8.43 -16.82 6.16
C PRO A 139 8.15 -17.63 7.42
N SER A 140 7.02 -17.36 8.08
CA SER A 140 6.52 -18.22 9.14
C SER A 140 6.16 -19.55 8.49
N PHE A 141 7.09 -20.50 8.57
CA PHE A 141 6.87 -21.92 8.31
C PHE A 141 5.82 -22.48 9.27
#